data_AF-A0A6J5Z2T3-F1
#
_entry.id   AF-A0A6J5Z2T3-F1
#
_cell.length_a   1.000
_cell.length_b   1.000
_cell.length_c   1.000
_cell.angle_alpha   90.00
_cell.angle_beta   90.00
_cell.angle_gamma   90.00
#
_symmetry.space_group_name_H-M   'P 1'
#
loop_
_entity.id
_entity.type
_entity.pdbx_description
1 polymer ?
#
loop_
_entity_poly.entity_id
_entity_poly.type
_entity_poly.pdbx_seq_one_letter_code
_entity_poly.pdbx_strand_id
1 'polypeptide(L)'
;MIVLIALITGVSDVVAVIALFGVNASMILFGWLQEKYEQPGNGGWLPYIFGCIAGAVPWLALLFYVLAIGGPGDTKAPAFVYGIVFSIFFFFNTFAIVQYLQYKKVGKWSDYLRGEKTYITLSLVAKSALAWQIFSGTLIPQ
;
A
#
# COMPACT_ATOMS: atom_id res chain seq x y z
N MET A 1 -5.89 -4.76 -4.04
CA MET A 1 -6.14 -4.26 -2.67
C MET A 1 -6.55 -2.79 -2.69
N ILE A 2 -5.71 -1.88 -3.19
CA ILE A 2 -5.99 -0.43 -3.12
C ILE A 2 -7.32 -0.01 -3.79
N VAL A 3 -7.68 -0.60 -4.94
CA VAL A 3 -8.97 -0.34 -5.60
C VAL A 3 -10.14 -0.70 -4.71
N LEU A 4 -10.12 -1.87 -4.06
CA LEU A 4 -11.19 -2.28 -3.14
C LEU A 4 -11.30 -1.32 -1.95
N ILE A 5 -10.17 -0.85 -1.41
CA ILE A 5 -10.15 0.14 -0.34
C ILE A 5 -10.77 1.45 -0.83
N ALA A 6 -10.42 1.91 -2.03
CA ALA A 6 -10.98 3.11 -2.64
C ALA A 6 -12.51 3.03 -2.79
N LEU A 7 -13.02 1.91 -3.32
CA LEU A 7 -14.46 1.67 -3.45
C LEU A 7 -15.16 1.68 -2.08
N ILE A 8 -14.57 1.05 -1.06
CA ILE A 8 -15.12 1.03 0.32
C ILE A 8 -15.11 2.43 0.96
N THR A 9 -14.12 3.26 0.64
CA THR A 9 -14.10 4.67 1.09
C THR A 9 -15.07 5.57 0.30
N GLY A 10 -15.72 5.06 -0.75
CA GLY A 10 -16.72 5.78 -1.52
C GLY A 10 -16.25 6.35 -2.87
N VAL A 11 -15.04 6.01 -3.33
CA VAL A 11 -14.60 6.37 -4.70
C VAL A 11 -15.43 5.56 -5.70
N SER A 12 -16.19 6.24 -6.55
CA SER A 12 -17.05 5.60 -7.57
C SER A 12 -16.70 5.98 -9.00
N ASP A 13 -15.93 7.04 -9.20
CA ASP A 13 -15.49 7.48 -10.52
C ASP A 13 -14.56 6.44 -11.17
N VAL A 14 -14.93 5.99 -12.37
CA VAL A 14 -14.21 4.93 -13.08
C VAL A 14 -12.79 5.34 -13.47
N VAL A 15 -12.60 6.62 -13.80
CA VAL A 15 -11.28 7.16 -14.18
C VAL A 15 -10.35 7.19 -12.96
N ALA A 16 -10.85 7.63 -11.82
CA ALA A 16 -10.13 7.60 -10.55
C ALA A 16 -9.75 6.17 -10.15
N VAL A 17 -10.65 5.20 -10.28
CA VAL A 17 -10.36 3.79 -9.98
C VAL A 17 -9.25 3.23 -10.88
N ILE A 18 -9.32 3.49 -12.19
CA ILE A 18 -8.29 3.06 -13.15
C ILE A 18 -6.94 3.75 -12.85
N ALA A 19 -6.95 5.05 -12.55
CA ALA A 19 -5.76 5.80 -12.22
C ALA A 19 -5.09 5.28 -10.93
N LEU A 20 -5.88 5.00 -9.89
CA LEU A 20 -5.40 4.41 -8.63
C LEU A 20 -4.81 3.02 -8.84
N PHE A 21 -5.42 2.20 -9.71
CA PHE A 21 -4.86 0.91 -10.11
C PHE A 21 -3.51 1.09 -10.83
N GLY A 22 -3.47 1.97 -11.82
CA GLY A 22 -2.28 2.23 -12.63
C GLY A 22 -1.11 2.76 -11.81
N VAL A 23 -1.31 3.79 -10.99
CA VAL A 23 -0.25 4.37 -10.16
C VAL A 23 0.28 3.38 -9.11
N ASN A 24 -0.61 2.54 -8.56
CA ASN A 24 -0.21 1.50 -7.63
C ASN A 24 0.56 0.37 -8.33
N ALA A 25 0.21 0.02 -9.56
CA ALA A 25 1.02 -0.89 -10.37
C ALA A 25 2.40 -0.29 -10.68
N SER A 26 2.47 1.00 -11.03
CA SER A 26 3.72 1.72 -11.26
C SER A 26 4.66 1.67 -10.05
N MET A 27 4.15 1.82 -8.83
CA MET A 27 4.93 1.63 -7.61
C MET A 27 5.64 0.26 -7.57
N ILE A 28 4.94 -0.81 -7.91
CA ILE A 28 5.52 -2.17 -7.94
C ILE A 28 6.55 -2.29 -9.07
N LEU A 29 6.26 -1.74 -10.24
CA LEU A 29 7.21 -1.73 -11.36
C LEU A 29 8.50 -0.99 -11.00
N PHE A 30 8.41 0.11 -10.24
CA PHE A 30 9.60 0.81 -9.74
C PHE A 30 10.41 -0.02 -8.73
N GLY A 31 9.74 -0.80 -7.87
CA GLY A 31 10.43 -1.78 -7.02
C GLY A 31 11.15 -2.84 -7.84
N TRP A 32 10.51 -3.35 -8.89
CA TRP A 32 11.17 -4.28 -9.82
C TRP A 32 12.34 -3.65 -10.58
N LEU A 33 12.22 -2.38 -11.01
CA LEU A 33 13.33 -1.66 -11.64
C LEU A 33 14.51 -1.46 -10.68
N GLN A 34 14.25 -1.21 -9.39
CA GLN A 34 15.28 -1.19 -8.35
C GLN A 34 16.03 -2.53 -8.33
N GLU A 35 15.31 -3.65 -8.35
CA GLU A 35 15.89 -5.01 -8.36
C GLU A 35 16.68 -5.34 -9.63
N LYS A 36 16.19 -4.90 -10.77
CA LYS A 36 16.79 -5.21 -12.06
C LYS A 36 18.07 -4.42 -12.31
N TYR A 37 18.11 -3.15 -11.95
CA TYR A 37 19.17 -2.22 -12.36
C TYR A 37 20.12 -1.83 -11.24
N GLU A 38 19.72 -1.98 -9.97
CA GLU A 38 20.55 -1.61 -8.82
C GLU A 38 20.98 -2.84 -8.02
N GLN A 39 22.19 -2.78 -7.48
CA GLN A 39 22.75 -3.82 -6.62
C GLN A 39 22.73 -3.36 -5.16
N PRO A 40 22.33 -4.21 -4.20
CA PRO A 40 22.35 -3.84 -2.79
C PRO A 40 23.72 -3.30 -2.34
N GLY A 41 23.73 -2.07 -1.80
CA GLY A 41 24.92 -1.34 -1.37
C GLY A 41 25.59 -0.43 -2.42
N ASN A 42 25.14 -0.43 -3.69
CA ASN A 42 25.74 0.41 -4.74
C ASN A 42 25.36 1.90 -4.66
N GLY A 43 24.35 2.25 -3.84
CA GLY A 43 23.91 3.62 -3.64
C GLY A 43 22.86 4.14 -4.62
N GLY A 44 22.38 3.33 -5.57
CA GLY A 44 21.27 3.71 -6.44
C GLY A 44 19.92 3.57 -5.73
N TRP A 45 19.17 4.67 -5.66
CA TRP A 45 17.87 4.75 -4.96
C TRP A 45 16.75 5.32 -5.81
N LEU A 46 17.05 5.72 -7.05
CA LEU A 46 16.12 6.48 -7.85
C LEU A 46 14.83 5.70 -8.16
N PRO A 47 14.88 4.42 -8.56
CA PRO A 47 13.66 3.63 -8.73
C PRO A 47 12.88 3.50 -7.41
N TYR A 48 13.53 3.23 -6.28
CA TYR A 48 12.86 3.17 -4.97
C TYR A 48 12.13 4.48 -4.61
N ILE A 49 12.77 5.64 -4.82
CA ILE A 49 12.17 6.95 -4.55
C ILE A 49 10.95 7.18 -5.45
N PHE A 50 11.04 6.86 -6.75
CA PHE A 50 9.89 6.96 -7.65
C PHE A 50 8.76 6.01 -7.25
N GLY A 51 9.11 4.81 -6.80
CA GLY A 51 8.16 3.88 -6.18
C GLY A 51 7.45 4.51 -4.99
N CYS A 52 8.18 5.15 -4.07
CA CYS A 52 7.58 5.81 -2.90
C CYS A 52 6.64 6.96 -3.30
N ILE A 53 7.03 7.79 -4.28
CA ILE A 53 6.18 8.89 -4.77
C ILE A 53 4.88 8.33 -5.36
N ALA A 54 4.98 7.36 -6.28
CA ALA A 54 3.81 6.72 -6.87
C ALA A 54 2.95 6.01 -5.82
N GLY A 55 3.58 5.33 -4.86
CA GLY A 55 2.93 4.59 -3.79
C GLY A 55 2.20 5.48 -2.78
N ALA A 56 2.64 6.71 -2.56
CA ALA A 56 1.98 7.67 -1.65
C ALA A 56 0.69 8.25 -2.25
N VAL A 57 0.61 8.38 -3.58
CA VAL A 57 -0.52 9.04 -4.28
C VAL A 57 -1.88 8.44 -3.92
N PRO A 58 -2.10 7.10 -3.96
CA PRO A 58 -3.38 6.53 -3.56
C PRO A 58 -3.77 6.88 -2.12
N TRP A 59 -2.83 6.85 -1.18
CA TRP A 59 -3.12 7.14 0.22
C TRP A 59 -3.48 8.60 0.45
N LEU A 60 -2.80 9.53 -0.24
CA LEU A 60 -3.15 10.94 -0.22
C LEU A 60 -4.55 11.18 -0.79
N ALA A 61 -4.91 10.50 -1.89
CA ALA A 61 -6.26 10.59 -2.45
C ALA A 61 -7.34 10.07 -1.48
N LEU A 62 -7.08 8.95 -0.80
CA LEU A 62 -8.01 8.36 0.17
C LEU A 62 -8.24 9.25 1.40
N LEU A 63 -7.26 10.08 1.80
CA LEU A 63 -7.43 11.01 2.93
C LEU A 63 -8.60 11.97 2.72
N PHE A 64 -8.83 12.44 1.49
CA PHE A 64 -9.96 13.34 1.19
C PHE A 64 -11.31 12.67 1.47
N TYR A 65 -11.43 11.38 1.15
CA TYR A 65 -12.65 10.60 1.38
C TYR A 65 -12.82 10.23 2.86
N VAL A 66 -11.76 9.74 3.49
CA VAL A 66 -11.78 9.27 4.89
C VAL A 66 -12.01 10.40 5.90
N LEU A 67 -11.46 11.58 5.62
CA LEU A 67 -11.63 12.78 6.45
C LEU A 67 -12.76 13.70 5.97
N ALA A 68 -13.51 13.29 4.94
CA ALA A 68 -14.59 14.07 4.32
C ALA A 68 -14.18 15.51 3.97
N ILE A 69 -12.95 15.71 3.48
CA ILE A 69 -12.40 17.04 3.16
C ILE A 69 -13.19 17.60 1.97
N GLY A 70 -13.88 18.74 2.19
CA GLY A 70 -14.74 19.36 1.18
C GLY A 70 -16.11 18.70 1.02
N GLY A 71 -16.45 17.73 1.88
CA GLY A 71 -17.78 17.12 1.95
C GLY A 71 -18.69 17.77 3.01
N PRO A 72 -19.96 17.34 3.12
CA PRO A 72 -20.88 17.79 4.16
C PRO A 72 -20.36 17.46 5.56
N GLY A 73 -20.47 18.39 6.51
CA GLY A 73 -19.80 18.33 7.82
C GLY A 73 -20.18 17.15 8.73
N ASP A 74 -21.30 16.47 8.48
CA ASP A 74 -21.76 15.31 9.26
C ASP A 74 -21.47 13.95 8.61
N THR A 75 -20.74 13.93 7.49
CA THR A 75 -20.43 12.69 6.77
C THR A 75 -19.26 11.98 7.46
N LYS A 76 -19.55 10.95 8.26
CA LYS A 76 -18.53 10.11 8.92
C LYS A 76 -18.47 8.75 8.26
N ALA A 77 -17.27 8.29 7.94
CA ALA A 77 -17.10 6.93 7.45
C ALA A 77 -17.41 5.91 8.57
N PRO A 78 -17.84 4.69 8.24
CA PRO A 78 -17.96 3.63 9.24
C PRO A 78 -16.62 3.32 9.91
N ALA A 79 -16.65 2.97 11.20
CA ALA A 79 -15.44 2.71 11.99
C ALA A 79 -14.49 1.66 11.36
N PHE A 80 -15.04 0.61 10.76
CA PHE A 80 -14.25 -0.44 10.11
C PHE A 80 -13.45 0.08 8.90
N VAL A 81 -13.91 1.14 8.22
CA VAL A 81 -13.20 1.75 7.08
C VAL A 81 -11.91 2.41 7.56
N TYR A 82 -11.95 3.13 8.68
CA TYR A 82 -10.75 3.69 9.31
C TYR A 82 -9.76 2.58 9.71
N GLY A 83 -10.26 1.48 10.26
CA GLY A 83 -9.45 0.30 10.59
C GLY A 83 -8.74 -0.30 9.38
N ILE A 84 -9.46 -0.47 8.26
CA ILE A 84 -8.89 -0.94 7.00
C ILE A 84 -7.81 0.01 6.49
N VAL A 85 -8.10 1.30 6.40
CA VAL A 85 -7.18 2.30 5.85
C VAL A 85 -5.90 2.36 6.68
N PHE A 86 -6.01 2.45 8.01
CA PHE A 86 -4.84 2.53 8.88
C PHE A 86 -4.00 1.24 8.86
N SER A 87 -4.65 0.08 8.98
CA SER A 87 -3.94 -1.20 9.02
C SER A 87 -3.23 -1.50 7.70
N ILE A 88 -3.89 -1.31 6.56
CA ILE A 88 -3.27 -1.59 5.26
C ILE A 88 -2.24 -0.52 4.88
N PHE A 89 -2.43 0.75 5.29
CA PHE A 89 -1.40 1.78 5.13
C PHE A 89 -0.12 1.38 5.86
N PHE A 90 -0.25 0.92 7.11
CA PHE A 90 0.88 0.41 7.87
C PHE A 90 1.59 -0.73 7.13
N PHE A 91 0.84 -1.76 6.69
CA PHE A 91 1.43 -2.86 5.92
C PHE A 91 2.12 -2.36 4.65
N PHE A 92 1.52 -1.44 3.90
CA PHE A 92 2.12 -0.86 2.70
C PHE A 92 3.51 -0.26 2.96
N ASN A 93 3.64 0.52 4.03
CA ASN A 93 4.92 1.11 4.42
C ASN A 93 5.95 0.03 4.81
N THR A 94 5.51 -1.07 5.43
CA THR A 94 6.44 -2.17 5.77
C THR A 94 7.03 -2.84 4.53
N PHE A 95 6.30 -2.95 3.40
CA PHE A 95 6.88 -3.44 2.14
C PHE A 95 8.01 -2.53 1.65
N ALA A 96 7.80 -1.22 1.66
CA ALA A 96 8.83 -0.26 1.26
C ALA A 96 10.06 -0.32 2.19
N ILE A 97 9.84 -0.45 3.50
CA ILE A 97 10.91 -0.60 4.50
C ILE A 97 11.74 -1.85 4.24
N VAL A 98 11.14 -2.97 3.85
CA VAL A 98 11.90 -4.19 3.51
C VAL A 98 12.84 -3.94 2.34
N GLN A 99 12.37 -3.34 1.24
CA GLN A 99 13.23 -3.02 0.10
C GLN A 99 14.36 -2.08 0.50
N TYR A 100 14.05 -1.05 1.30
CA TYR A 100 15.03 -0.12 1.82
C TYR A 100 16.13 -0.81 2.63
N LEU A 101 15.76 -1.66 3.58
CA LEU A 101 16.70 -2.36 4.45
C LEU A 101 17.57 -3.35 3.67
N GLN A 102 16.99 -4.04 2.70
CA GLN A 102 17.68 -4.97 1.81
C GLN A 102 18.72 -4.24 0.95
N TYR A 103 18.35 -3.12 0.33
CA TYR A 103 19.26 -2.33 -0.50
C TYR A 103 20.33 -1.57 0.29
N LYS A 104 20.04 -1.21 1.55
CA LYS A 104 21.03 -0.65 2.47
C LYS A 104 21.92 -1.71 3.13
N LYS A 105 21.62 -3.01 2.97
CA LYS A 105 22.30 -4.12 3.64
C LYS A 105 22.40 -3.93 5.16
N VAL A 106 21.32 -3.46 5.81
CA VAL A 106 21.36 -3.18 7.26
C VAL A 106 21.36 -4.49 8.05
N GLY A 107 22.48 -4.82 8.72
CA GLY A 107 22.57 -5.98 9.60
C GLY A 107 22.18 -7.29 8.90
N LYS A 108 21.14 -7.96 9.41
CA LYS A 108 20.64 -9.25 8.87
C LYS A 108 19.98 -9.11 7.49
N TRP A 109 19.65 -7.89 7.04
CA TRP A 109 19.06 -7.62 5.73
C TRP A 109 20.09 -7.62 4.58
N SER A 110 21.36 -7.86 4.90
CA SER A 110 22.39 -8.16 3.90
C SER A 110 22.16 -9.51 3.18
N ASP A 111 21.44 -10.43 3.81
CA ASP A 111 20.98 -11.68 3.19
C ASP A 111 19.65 -11.44 2.46
N TYR A 112 19.68 -11.56 1.13
CA TYR A 112 18.51 -11.41 0.26
C TYR A 112 17.35 -12.35 0.65
N LEU A 113 17.65 -13.59 1.05
CA LEU A 113 16.62 -14.58 1.40
C LEU A 113 15.81 -14.18 2.64
N ARG A 114 16.37 -13.34 3.52
CA ARG A 114 15.62 -12.74 4.63
C ARG A 114 14.55 -11.77 4.12
N GLY A 115 14.91 -10.92 3.15
CA GLY A 115 13.99 -10.01 2.48
C GLY A 115 12.84 -10.75 1.83
N GLU A 116 13.17 -11.76 1.02
CA GLU A 116 12.20 -12.63 0.34
C GLU A 116 11.20 -13.27 1.31
N LYS A 117 11.70 -13.93 2.37
CA LYS A 117 10.83 -14.53 3.41
C LYS A 117 9.92 -13.50 4.06
N THR A 118 10.44 -12.29 4.32
CA THR A 118 9.65 -11.21 4.90
C THR A 118 8.54 -10.76 3.95
N TYR A 119 8.82 -10.60 2.65
CA TYR A 119 7.80 -10.25 1.67
C TYR A 119 6.69 -11.28 1.58
N ILE A 120 7.02 -12.57 1.60
CA ILE A 120 6.03 -13.66 1.61
C ILE A 120 5.14 -13.55 2.86
N THR A 121 5.73 -13.37 4.04
CA THR A 121 4.98 -13.22 5.29
C THR A 121 4.10 -11.97 5.29
N LEU A 122 4.64 -10.82 4.91
CA LEU A 122 3.88 -9.56 4.82
C LEU A 122 2.74 -9.68 3.81
N SER A 123 2.97 -10.35 2.68
CA SER A 123 1.94 -10.59 1.65
C SER A 123 0.78 -11.41 2.20
N LEU A 124 1.08 -12.49 2.92
CA LEU A 124 0.06 -13.32 3.57
C LEU A 124 -0.72 -12.50 4.61
N VAL A 125 -0.02 -11.88 5.55
CA VAL A 125 -0.65 -11.14 6.66
C VAL A 125 -1.49 -9.98 6.16
N ALA A 126 -0.96 -9.13 5.27
CA ALA A 126 -1.68 -7.95 4.78
C ALA A 126 -2.92 -8.33 3.95
N LYS A 127 -2.83 -9.37 3.11
CA LYS A 127 -3.97 -9.85 2.32
C LYS A 127 -5.04 -10.47 3.21
N SER A 128 -4.65 -11.33 4.16
CA SER A 128 -5.59 -11.92 5.13
C SER A 128 -6.26 -10.85 5.98
N ALA A 129 -5.50 -9.87 6.48
CA ALA A 129 -6.04 -8.77 7.27
C ALA A 129 -7.08 -7.97 6.48
N LEU A 130 -6.81 -7.60 5.23
CA LEU A 130 -7.79 -6.89 4.41
C LEU A 130 -9.02 -7.75 4.14
N ALA A 131 -8.83 -9.02 3.76
CA ALA A 131 -9.92 -9.92 3.43
C ALA A 131 -10.91 -10.07 4.59
N TRP A 132 -10.40 -10.34 5.80
CA TRP A 132 -11.26 -10.52 6.97
C TRP A 132 -11.91 -9.22 7.44
N GLN A 133 -11.21 -8.08 7.37
CA GLN A 133 -11.81 -6.79 7.73
C GLN A 133 -12.95 -6.39 6.78
N ILE A 134 -12.78 -6.61 5.46
CA ILE A 134 -13.86 -6.39 4.48
C ILE A 134 -14.99 -7.35 4.76
N PHE A 135 -14.70 -8.64 4.93
CA PHE A 135 -15.72 -9.66 5.17
C PHE A 135 -16.59 -9.31 6.38
N SER A 136 -15.97 -9.00 7.52
CA SER A 136 -16.70 -8.61 8.74
C SER A 136 -17.47 -7.29 8.59
N GLY A 137 -16.95 -6.36 7.79
CA GLY A 137 -17.53 -5.03 7.64
C GLY A 137 -18.67 -4.94 6.63
N THR A 138 -18.69 -5.82 5.62
CA THR A 138 -19.62 -5.67 4.49
C THR A 138 -20.27 -6.97 3.98
N LEU A 139 -19.74 -8.16 4.31
CA LEU A 139 -20.20 -9.42 3.71
C LEU A 139 -20.99 -10.32 4.67
N ILE A 140 -20.94 -10.05 5.97
CA ILE A 140 -21.81 -10.73 6.95
C ILE A 140 -23.21 -10.11 6.86
N PRO A 141 -24.27 -10.90 6.58
CA PRO A 141 -25.64 -10.41 6.61
C PRO A 141 -25.99 -9.87 8.01
N GLN A 142 -26.67 -8.72 8.06
CA GLN A 142 -27.19 -8.15 9.32
C GLN A 142 -28.51 -8.80 9.72
#